data_AF-A0A849I4R8-F1
#
_entry.id   AF-A0A849I4R8-F1
#
_cell.length_a   1.000
_cell.length_b   1.000
_cell.length_c   1.000
_cell.angle_alpha   90.00
_cell.angle_beta   90.00
_cell.angle_gamma   90.00
#
_symmetry.space_group_name_H-M   'P 1'
#
loop_
_entity.id
_entity.type
_entity.pdbx_description
1 polymer ?
#
loop_
_entity_poly.entity_id
_entity_poly.type
_entity_poly.pdbx_seq_one_letter_code
_entity_poly.pdbx_strand_id
1 'polypeptide(L)' 'MSRKTKAPTGWGELNIALNGLVREGTILSYSTSMASGTPSVEVAIESGADQAEVVRRVRGALPSAFADAQVRTRVG' A
#
# COMPACT_ATOMS: atom_id res chain seq x y z
N MET A 1 18.46 -17.27 -19.16
CA MET A 1 18.59 -16.82 -17.76
C MET A 1 17.30 -16.13 -17.33
N SER A 2 16.39 -16.85 -16.67
CA SER A 2 15.14 -16.26 -16.17
C SER A 2 15.42 -15.63 -14.80
N ARG A 3 15.48 -14.29 -14.75
CA ARG A 3 15.45 -13.55 -13.48
C ARG A 3 14.08 -13.84 -12.84
N LYS A 4 14.01 -14.87 -11.98
CA LYS A 4 12.92 -15.00 -11.03
C LYS A 4 13.05 -13.80 -10.09
N THR A 5 12.27 -12.76 -10.33
CA THR A 5 12.14 -11.62 -9.41
C THR A 5 11.67 -12.20 -8.08
N LYS A 6 12.58 -12.29 -7.10
CA LYS A 6 12.23 -12.71 -5.74
C LYS A 6 11.18 -11.74 -5.25
N ALA A 7 10.03 -12.24 -4.80
CA ALA A 7 9.03 -11.38 -4.17
C ALA A 7 9.72 -10.59 -3.05
N PRO A 8 9.44 -9.28 -2.90
CA PRO A 8 10.02 -8.50 -1.82
C PRO A 8 9.69 -9.19 -0.50
N THR A 9 10.73 -9.48 0.29
CA THR A 9 10.59 -9.85 1.70
C THR A 9 10.06 -8.63 2.46
N GLY A 10 9.15 -8.82 3.42
CA GLY A 10 8.60 -7.71 4.22
C GLY A 10 7.10 -7.46 4.10
N TRP A 11 6.32 -8.39 3.50
CA TRP A 11 4.84 -8.28 3.48
C TRP A 11 4.22 -8.18 4.90
N GLY A 12 4.87 -8.75 5.91
CA GLY A 12 4.45 -8.58 7.30
C GLY A 12 4.61 -7.13 7.78
N GLU A 13 5.75 -6.50 7.50
CA GLU A 13 6.00 -5.10 7.83
C GLU A 13 5.08 -4.15 7.07
N LEU A 14 4.82 -4.45 5.79
CA LEU A 14 3.83 -3.73 4.99
C LEU A 14 2.44 -3.79 5.65
N ASN A 15 2.01 -4.99 6.06
CA ASN A 15 0.73 -5.16 6.75
C ASN A 15 0.68 -4.38 8.08
N ILE A 16 1.77 -4.37 8.85
CA ILE A 16 1.83 -3.60 10.10
C ILE A 16 1.66 -2.10 9.81
N ALA A 17 2.39 -1.57 8.82
CA ALA A 17 2.29 -0.16 8.44
C ALA A 17 0.88 0.23 7.97
N LEU A 18 0.27 -0.58 7.08
CA LEU A 18 -1.09 -0.32 6.58
C LEU A 18 -2.15 -0.46 7.68
N ASN A 19 -2.00 -1.40 8.61
CA ASN A 19 -2.86 -1.50 9.79
C ASN A 19 -2.74 -0.27 10.70
N GLY A 20 -1.56 0.35 10.79
CA GLY A 20 -1.38 1.63 11.48
C GLY A 20 -2.29 2.71 10.90
N LEU A 21 -2.30 2.85 9.58
CA LEU A 21 -3.15 3.84 8.89
C LEU A 21 -4.65 3.56 9.03
N VAL A 22 -5.04 2.29 9.10
CA VAL A 22 -6.44 1.90 9.41
C VAL A 22 -6.81 2.33 10.83
N ARG A 23 -5.94 2.08 11.81
CA ARG A 23 -6.17 2.45 13.22
C ARG A 23 -6.21 3.96 13.42
N GLU A 24 -5.43 4.71 12.66
CA GLU A 24 -5.45 6.18 12.66
C GLU A 24 -6.68 6.77 11.95
N GLY A 25 -7.44 5.95 11.21
CA GLY A 25 -8.57 6.42 10.40
C GLY A 25 -8.17 7.12 9.10
N THR A 26 -6.91 7.01 8.68
CA THR A 26 -6.45 7.58 7.39
C THR A 26 -7.03 6.81 6.20
N ILE A 27 -7.21 5.49 6.36
CA ILE A 27 -7.84 4.60 5.37
C ILE A 27 -8.83 3.67 6.08
N LEU A 28 -9.86 3.23 5.38
CA LEU A 28 -10.88 2.32 5.91
C LEU A 28 -10.42 0.86 5.89
N SER A 29 -9.79 0.47 4.79
CA SER A 29 -9.26 -0.88 4.59
C SER A 29 -8.19 -0.85 3.50
N TYR A 30 -7.51 -1.96 3.29
CA TYR A 30 -6.52 -2.09 2.24
C TYR A 30 -6.47 -3.51 1.69
N SER A 31 -6.00 -3.63 0.45
CA SER A 31 -5.60 -4.89 -0.15
C SER A 31 -4.21 -4.76 -0.77
N THR A 32 -3.45 -5.84 -0.71
CA THR A 32 -2.09 -5.88 -1.25
C THR A 32 -1.95 -7.05 -2.20
N SER A 33 -1.33 -6.84 -3.36
CA SER A 33 -1.15 -7.87 -4.38
C SER A 33 0.19 -7.69 -5.10
N MET A 34 0.59 -8.71 -5.85
CA MET A 34 1.73 -8.65 -6.77
C MET A 34 1.20 -8.63 -8.20
N ALA A 35 1.43 -7.54 -8.92
CA ALA A 35 1.03 -7.40 -10.31
C ALA A 35 2.29 -7.27 -11.19
N SER A 36 2.51 -8.23 -12.08
CA SER A 36 3.64 -8.22 -13.03
C SER A 36 5.02 -7.99 -12.37
N GLY A 37 5.22 -8.57 -11.17
CA GLY A 37 6.48 -8.45 -10.43
C GLY A 37 6.63 -7.15 -9.62
N THR A 38 5.61 -6.28 -9.61
CA THR A 38 5.58 -5.05 -8.80
C THR A 38 4.52 -5.18 -7.71
N PRO A 39 4.82 -4.81 -6.45
CA PRO A 39 3.80 -4.73 -5.41
C PRO A 39 2.74 -3.68 -5.75
N SER A 40 1.49 -4.00 -5.49
CA SER A 40 0.36 -3.09 -5.63
C SER A 40 -0.42 -3.06 -4.32
N VAL A 41 -0.73 -1.85 -3.86
CA VAL A 41 -1.49 -1.54 -2.65
C VAL A 41 -2.72 -0.75 -3.09
N GLU A 42 -3.89 -1.32 -2.84
CA GLU A 42 -5.17 -0.62 -2.99
C GLU A 42 -5.69 -0.26 -1.60
N VAL A 43 -6.04 0.99 -1.37
CA VAL A 43 -6.61 1.46 -0.10
C VAL A 43 -8.02 1.98 -0.31
N ALA A 44 -8.92 1.63 0.60
CA ALA A 44 -10.26 2.20 0.65
C ALA A 44 -10.25 3.47 1.49
N ILE A 45 -10.87 4.53 0.99
CA ILE A 45 -10.99 5.82 1.67
C ILE A 45 -12.45 6.25 1.76
N GLU A 46 -12.76 7.13 2.71
CA GLU A 46 -14.07 7.73 2.81
C GLU A 46 -14.39 8.61 1.60
N SER A 47 -15.69 8.71 1.29
CA SER A 47 -16.16 9.64 0.26
C SER A 47 -15.87 11.08 0.67
N GLY A 48 -15.19 11.83 -0.19
CA GLY A 48 -14.75 13.20 0.09
C GLY A 48 -13.39 13.32 0.77
N ALA A 49 -12.71 12.21 1.07
CA ALA A 49 -11.33 12.25 1.55
C ALA A 49 -10.37 12.76 0.46
N ASP A 50 -9.36 13.51 0.88
CA ASP A 50 -8.31 13.99 -0.01
C ASP A 50 -7.41 12.82 -0.45
N GLN A 51 -7.67 12.32 -1.65
CA GLN A 51 -6.92 11.22 -2.26
C GLN A 51 -5.41 11.49 -2.32
N ALA A 52 -5.00 12.73 -2.62
CA ALA A 52 -3.59 13.05 -2.76
C ALA A 52 -2.87 12.99 -1.41
N GLU A 53 -3.49 13.53 -0.36
CA GLU A 53 -2.97 13.46 1.01
C GLU A 53 -2.95 12.02 1.53
N VAL A 54 -3.99 11.23 1.26
CA VAL A 54 -4.01 9.81 1.65
C VAL A 54 -2.90 9.03 0.95
N VAL A 55 -2.74 9.19 -0.37
CA VAL A 55 -1.64 8.52 -1.11
C VAL A 55 -0.29 8.94 -0.55
N ARG A 56 -0.10 10.21 -0.21
CA ARG A 56 1.13 10.71 0.41
C ARG A 56 1.41 10.03 1.74
N ARG A 57 0.41 9.92 2.62
CA ARG A 57 0.56 9.24 3.93
C ARG A 57 0.82 7.76 3.78
N VAL A 58 0.08 7.08 2.89
CA VAL A 58 0.31 5.67 2.58
C VAL A 58 1.74 5.47 2.14
N ARG A 59 2.22 6.23 1.14
CA ARG A 59 3.61 6.16 0.67
C ARG A 59 4.64 6.47 1.75
N GLY A 60 4.36 7.42 2.63
CA GLY A 60 5.24 7.75 3.76
C GLY A 60 5.35 6.65 4.81
N ALA A 61 4.32 5.81 4.93
CA ALA A 61 4.30 4.67 5.85
C ALA A 61 4.86 3.37 5.23
N LEU A 62 4.99 3.30 3.91
CA LEU A 62 5.47 2.08 3.25
C LEU A 62 6.92 1.78 3.65
N PRO A 63 7.26 0.52 3.95
CA PRO A 63 8.65 0.11 4.12
C PRO A 63 9.46 0.35 2.85
N SER A 64 10.77 0.58 2.98
CA SER A 64 11.66 0.87 1.85
C SER A 64 11.63 -0.21 0.75
N ALA A 65 11.38 -1.46 1.11
CA ALA A 65 11.22 -2.58 0.16
C ALA A 65 10.01 -2.43 -0.78
N PHE A 66 9.07 -1.54 -0.45
CA PHE A 66 7.84 -1.23 -1.18
C PHE A 66 7.82 0.22 -1.67
N ALA A 67 8.96 0.90 -1.72
CA ALA A 67 9.05 2.29 -2.19
C ALA A 67 8.49 2.47 -3.62
N ASP A 68 8.68 1.45 -4.47
CA ASP A 68 8.18 1.41 -5.85
C ASP A 68 6.78 0.77 -5.98
N ALA A 69 6.10 0.49 -4.87
CA ALA A 69 4.77 -0.10 -4.93
C ALA A 69 3.76 0.85 -5.60
N GLN A 70 2.90 0.29 -6.44
CA GLN A 70 1.76 1.04 -6.96
C GLN A 70 0.76 1.25 -5.83
N VAL A 71 0.40 2.51 -5.55
CA VAL A 71 -0.63 2.86 -4.57
C VAL A 71 -1.84 3.41 -5.31
N ARG A 72 -3.00 2.81 -5.07
CA ARG A 72 -4.28 3.24 -5.63
C ARG A 72 -5.29 3.44 -4.52
N THR A 73 -6.07 4.50 -4.64
CA THR A 73 -7.21 4.77 -3.75
C THR A 73 -8.49 4.35 -4.44
N ARG A 74 -9.42 3.79 -3.69
CA ARG A 74 -10.81 3.58 -4.08
C ARG A 74 -11.72 4.14 -3.01
N VAL A 75 -12.89 4.63 -3.41
CA VAL A 75 -13.94 4.97 -2.45
C VAL A 75 -14.51 3.65 -1.88
N GLY A 76 -14.55 3.57 -0.56
CA GLY A 76 -15.03 2.41 0.21
C GLY A 76 -16.53 2.41 0.43
#